data_AF-A0A1F8SZ02-F1
#
_entry.id   AF-A0A1F8SZ02-F1
#
_cell.length_a   1.000
_cell.length_b   1.000
_cell.length_c   1.000
_cell.angle_alpha   90.00
_cell.angle_beta   90.00
_cell.angle_gamma   90.00
#
_symmetry.space_group_name_H-M   'P 1'
#
loop_
_entity.id
_entity.type
_entity.pdbx_description
1 polymer ?
#
loop_
_entity_poly.entity_id
_entity_poly.type
_entity_poly.pdbx_seq_one_letter_code
_entity_poly.pdbx_strand_id
1 'polypeptide(L)'
;MFTLQTMLERILAADGITKEMIQAQQERMNLLQRLINASDTSIAEATTKDDALFDSDFFNLLNRLIEASAVNGDQESAKRLSELQKKLLVKTTFGKQIQEQSKDVEAAIQALQSAGKSLTREKLLEMVVQAPNDTQLSVLASLGRPGMDYEFFRLLSDRIDRARADGRDRLIKLRDQLLEMTRAIDKQMEERVLQARKNLNTIFQSADIKEMMAQNLSVVDEFFVQVFNEEMEAARKAGDLEKISRLKQVEEVVDKASTPPPEVALIQELLEVSNSDQDLGKKLEEHKKEITPEFMDILSNLLVRTESGEDAELKSRMNKVFGAALRITMSEKLS
;
A
#
# COMPACT_ATOMS: atom_id res chain seq x y z
N MET A 1 39.75 -17.11 26.24
CA MET A 1 40.32 -15.80 25.87
C MET A 1 39.18 -14.90 25.44
N PHE A 2 39.02 -13.74 26.07
CA PHE A 2 38.03 -12.73 25.67
C PHE A 2 38.61 -11.91 24.53
N THR A 3 38.18 -12.17 23.29
CA THR A 3 38.42 -11.28 22.15
C THR A 3 37.25 -10.32 22.00
N LEU A 4 37.48 -9.15 21.38
CA LEU A 4 36.40 -8.20 21.03
C LEU A 4 35.24 -8.88 20.29
N GLN A 5 35.55 -9.88 19.47
CA GLN A 5 34.57 -10.70 18.76
C GLN A 5 33.71 -11.54 19.72
N THR A 6 34.30 -12.21 20.72
CA THR A 6 33.53 -12.97 21.72
C THR A 6 32.72 -12.10 22.69
N MET A 7 33.11 -10.84 22.91
CA MET A 7 32.29 -9.87 23.65
C MET A 7 31.09 -9.41 22.83
N LEU A 8 31.29 -9.10 21.54
CA LEU A 8 30.21 -8.72 20.62
C LEU A 8 29.19 -9.86 20.43
N GLU A 9 29.67 -11.09 20.24
CA GLU A 9 28.82 -12.29 20.14
C GLU A 9 27.95 -12.48 21.40
N ARG A 10 28.48 -12.20 22.60
CA ARG A 10 27.73 -12.31 23.86
C ARG A 10 26.69 -11.20 24.04
N ILE A 11 26.97 -9.99 23.55
CA ILE A 11 26.02 -8.87 23.57
C ILE A 11 24.86 -9.17 22.62
N LEU A 12 25.15 -9.57 21.38
CA LEU A 12 24.14 -9.91 20.38
C LEU A 12 23.28 -11.12 20.80
N ALA A 13 23.88 -12.12 21.46
CA ALA A 13 23.14 -13.24 22.00
C ALA A 13 22.16 -12.84 23.13
N ALA A 14 22.49 -11.82 23.93
CA ALA A 14 21.58 -11.27 24.94
C ALA A 14 20.34 -10.59 24.30
N ASP A 15 20.48 -10.09 23.07
CA ASP A 15 19.41 -9.53 22.25
C ASP A 15 18.71 -10.60 21.38
N GLY A 16 19.01 -11.89 21.61
CA GLY A 16 18.41 -13.02 20.89
C GLY A 16 19.01 -13.32 19.51
N ILE A 17 20.10 -12.65 19.13
CA ILE A 17 20.80 -12.85 17.86
C ILE A 17 21.90 -13.89 18.04
N THR A 18 21.72 -15.06 17.43
CA THR A 18 22.67 -16.17 17.54
C THR A 18 23.83 -16.01 16.54
N LYS A 19 24.94 -16.71 16.79
CA LYS A 19 26.10 -16.73 15.91
C LYS A 19 25.74 -17.29 14.53
N GLU A 20 24.88 -18.29 14.51
CA GLU A 20 24.35 -18.96 13.34
C GLU A 20 23.52 -17.97 12.50
N MET A 21 22.70 -17.12 13.13
CA MET A 21 21.93 -16.08 12.44
C MET A 21 22.86 -15.04 11.78
N ILE A 22 23.94 -14.63 12.46
CA ILE A 22 24.93 -13.70 11.92
C ILE A 22 25.63 -14.32 10.71
N GLN A 23 26.07 -15.58 10.82
CA GLN A 23 26.72 -16.30 9.72
C GLN A 23 25.78 -16.45 8.53
N ALA A 24 24.54 -16.85 8.75
CA ALA A 24 23.55 -17.00 7.69
C ALA A 24 23.25 -15.66 6.99
N GLN A 25 23.24 -14.54 7.73
CA GLN A 25 23.07 -13.21 7.12
C GLN A 25 24.31 -12.79 6.30
N GLN A 26 25.52 -13.10 6.78
CA GLN A 26 26.76 -12.86 6.03
C GLN A 26 26.82 -13.69 4.74
N GLU A 27 26.40 -14.95 4.78
CA GLU A 27 26.30 -15.81 3.60
C GLU A 27 25.35 -15.26 2.55
N ARG A 28 24.15 -14.80 2.97
CA ARG A 28 23.18 -14.14 2.08
C ARG A 28 23.73 -12.85 1.47
N MET A 29 24.43 -12.04 2.25
CA MET A 29 25.09 -10.81 1.76
C MET A 29 26.18 -11.14 0.73
N ASN A 30 27.03 -12.13 1.02
CA ASN A 30 28.09 -12.56 0.11
C ASN A 30 27.51 -13.13 -1.19
N LEU A 31 26.45 -13.94 -1.11
CA LEU A 31 25.71 -14.44 -2.27
C LEU A 31 25.18 -13.27 -3.10
N LEU A 32 24.54 -12.28 -2.48
CA LEU A 32 24.01 -11.12 -3.17
C LEU A 32 25.11 -10.33 -3.90
N GLN A 33 26.24 -10.06 -3.24
CA GLN A 33 27.37 -9.36 -3.85
C GLN A 33 27.93 -10.10 -5.07
N ARG A 34 28.00 -11.44 -5.02
CA ARG A 34 28.39 -12.26 -6.17
C ARG A 34 27.41 -12.11 -7.33
N LEU A 35 26.10 -12.06 -7.04
CA LEU A 35 25.05 -12.07 -8.05
C LEU A 35 24.84 -10.73 -8.77
N ILE A 36 25.08 -9.60 -8.11
CA ILE A 36 24.85 -8.26 -8.68
C ILE A 36 25.61 -8.04 -9.99
N ASN A 37 26.84 -8.56 -10.08
CA ASN A 37 27.69 -8.43 -11.26
C ASN A 37 27.86 -9.76 -12.02
N ALA A 38 27.08 -10.78 -11.68
CA ALA A 38 27.15 -12.09 -12.30
C ALA A 38 26.50 -12.10 -13.69
N SER A 39 27.06 -12.90 -14.59
CA SER A 39 26.40 -13.24 -15.86
C SER A 39 25.14 -14.08 -15.62
N ASP A 40 24.22 -14.10 -16.58
CA ASP A 40 22.99 -14.93 -16.50
C ASP A 40 23.28 -16.43 -16.29
N THR A 41 24.38 -16.93 -16.85
CA THR A 41 24.85 -18.30 -16.62
C THR A 41 25.26 -18.52 -15.17
N SER A 42 26.03 -17.60 -14.60
CA SER A 42 26.49 -17.65 -13.20
C SER A 42 25.32 -17.53 -12.22
N ILE A 43 24.33 -16.69 -12.54
CA ILE A 43 23.08 -16.59 -11.77
C ILE A 43 22.33 -17.92 -11.81
N ALA A 44 22.15 -18.53 -12.99
CA ALA A 44 21.44 -19.80 -13.12
C ALA A 44 22.13 -20.95 -12.37
N GLU A 45 23.47 -20.98 -12.37
CA GLU A 45 24.22 -21.93 -11.55
C GLU A 45 24.00 -21.71 -10.06
N ALA A 46 24.06 -20.45 -9.61
CA ALA A 46 23.83 -20.10 -8.21
C ALA A 46 22.40 -20.46 -7.76
N THR A 47 21.38 -20.20 -8.57
CA THR A 47 19.99 -20.59 -8.24
C THR A 47 19.79 -22.10 -8.17
N THR A 48 20.71 -22.90 -8.72
CA THR A 48 20.64 -24.36 -8.65
C THR A 48 21.45 -24.90 -7.46
N LYS A 49 22.66 -24.38 -7.24
CA LYS A 49 23.58 -24.85 -6.20
C LYS A 49 23.24 -24.31 -4.81
N ASP A 50 22.82 -23.05 -4.76
CA ASP A 50 22.60 -22.27 -3.54
C ASP A 50 21.10 -21.97 -3.33
N ASP A 51 20.18 -22.75 -3.90
CA ASP A 51 18.71 -22.47 -3.89
C ASP A 51 18.16 -22.23 -2.46
N ALA A 52 18.67 -22.97 -1.48
CA ALA A 52 18.27 -22.84 -0.07
C ALA A 52 18.65 -21.49 0.57
N LEU A 53 19.62 -20.76 0.01
CA LEU A 53 19.98 -19.43 0.48
C LEU A 53 19.05 -18.33 -0.06
N PHE A 54 18.23 -18.64 -1.06
CA PHE A 54 17.22 -17.72 -1.60
C PHE A 54 15.90 -17.91 -0.85
N ASP A 55 15.86 -17.43 0.39
CA ASP A 55 14.68 -17.52 1.26
C ASP A 55 14.06 -16.15 1.55
N SER A 56 13.09 -16.11 2.46
CA SER A 56 12.42 -14.86 2.85
C SER A 56 13.40 -13.77 3.27
N ASP A 57 14.41 -14.13 4.06
CA ASP A 57 15.40 -13.17 4.55
C ASP A 57 16.27 -12.62 3.42
N PHE A 58 16.64 -13.46 2.44
CA PHE A 58 17.37 -13.01 1.26
C PHE A 58 16.56 -12.02 0.42
N PHE A 59 15.30 -12.34 0.09
CA PHE A 59 14.46 -11.44 -0.71
C PHE A 59 14.11 -10.15 0.04
N ASN A 60 13.91 -10.21 1.37
CA ASN A 60 13.74 -9.03 2.21
C ASN A 60 14.98 -8.14 2.23
N LEU A 61 16.17 -8.74 2.33
CA LEU A 61 17.43 -7.99 2.24
C LEU A 61 17.58 -7.32 0.88
N LEU A 62 17.30 -8.04 -0.21
CA LEU A 62 17.35 -7.50 -1.57
C LEU A 62 16.39 -6.32 -1.74
N ASN A 63 15.14 -6.43 -1.27
CA ASN A 63 14.15 -5.35 -1.30
C ASN A 63 14.64 -4.10 -0.57
N ARG A 64 15.16 -4.26 0.65
CA ARG A 64 15.69 -3.13 1.44
C ARG A 64 16.83 -2.42 0.72
N LEU A 65 17.67 -3.15 -0.01
CA LEU A 65 18.76 -2.55 -0.78
C LEU A 65 18.25 -1.81 -2.02
N ILE A 66 17.25 -2.34 -2.72
CA ILE A 66 16.58 -1.64 -3.83
C ILE A 66 15.99 -0.31 -3.32
N GLU A 67 15.24 -0.35 -2.22
CA GLU A 67 14.63 0.82 -1.61
C GLU A 67 15.68 1.84 -1.16
N ALA A 68 16.73 1.39 -0.45
CA ALA A 68 17.80 2.26 0.02
C ALA A 68 18.55 2.92 -1.16
N SER A 69 18.85 2.19 -2.23
CA SER A 69 19.48 2.76 -3.44
C SER A 69 18.58 3.81 -4.10
N ALA A 70 17.27 3.53 -4.21
CA ALA A 70 16.32 4.47 -4.80
C ALA A 70 16.20 5.76 -3.97
N VAL A 71 16.10 5.65 -2.64
CA VAL A 71 16.00 6.81 -1.72
C VAL A 71 17.27 7.66 -1.74
N ASN A 72 18.44 7.03 -1.84
CA ASN A 72 19.72 7.74 -1.89
C ASN A 72 20.06 8.33 -3.28
N GLY A 73 19.15 8.20 -4.26
CA GLY A 73 19.35 8.73 -5.62
C GLY A 73 20.23 7.87 -6.53
N ASP A 74 20.65 6.68 -6.09
CA ASP A 74 21.39 5.72 -6.90
C ASP A 74 20.44 4.86 -7.75
N GLN A 75 19.89 5.49 -8.79
CA GLN A 75 18.93 4.86 -9.69
C GLN A 75 19.53 3.68 -10.48
N GLU A 76 20.82 3.72 -10.77
CA GLU A 76 21.48 2.65 -11.53
C GLU A 76 21.55 1.37 -10.71
N SER A 77 22.00 1.44 -9.46
CA SER A 77 22.02 0.29 -8.56
C SER A 77 20.62 -0.22 -8.28
N ALA A 78 19.65 0.67 -8.03
CA ALA A 78 18.26 0.27 -7.81
C ALA A 78 17.69 -0.53 -8.99
N LYS A 79 17.98 -0.08 -10.23
CA LYS A 79 17.56 -0.78 -11.45
C LYS A 79 18.22 -2.15 -11.59
N ARG A 80 19.55 -2.24 -11.42
CA ARG A 80 20.29 -3.52 -11.52
C ARG A 80 19.81 -4.54 -10.48
N LEU A 81 19.61 -4.10 -9.23
CA LEU A 81 19.09 -4.95 -8.15
C LEU A 81 17.66 -5.43 -8.44
N SER A 82 16.81 -4.55 -8.99
CA SER A 82 15.45 -4.90 -9.40
C SER A 82 15.43 -5.92 -10.54
N GLU A 83 16.34 -5.80 -11.51
CA GLU A 83 16.48 -6.78 -12.60
C GLU A 83 16.96 -8.14 -12.07
N LEU A 84 17.92 -8.16 -11.14
CA LEU A 84 18.35 -9.37 -10.46
C LEU A 84 17.17 -10.03 -9.72
N GLN A 85 16.41 -9.26 -8.95
CA GLN A 85 15.24 -9.75 -8.24
C GLN A 85 14.25 -10.45 -9.19
N LYS A 86 13.90 -9.81 -10.31
CA LYS A 86 12.99 -10.38 -11.32
C LYS A 86 13.49 -11.74 -11.83
N LYS A 87 14.79 -11.87 -12.09
CA LYS A 87 15.40 -13.15 -12.53
C LYS A 87 15.29 -14.21 -11.43
N LEU A 88 15.60 -13.85 -10.19
CA LEU A 88 15.57 -14.77 -9.05
C LEU A 88 14.16 -15.24 -8.71
N LEU A 89 13.15 -14.37 -8.82
CA LEU A 89 11.75 -14.74 -8.61
C LEU A 89 11.29 -15.87 -9.54
N VAL A 90 11.76 -15.89 -10.80
CA VAL A 90 11.39 -16.92 -11.77
C VAL A 90 12.21 -18.21 -11.62
N LYS A 91 13.46 -18.10 -11.15
CA LYS A 91 14.43 -19.20 -11.17
C LYS A 91 14.54 -19.98 -9.86
N THR A 92 14.33 -19.33 -8.72
CA THR A 92 14.48 -19.95 -7.39
C THR A 92 13.18 -20.60 -6.93
N THR A 93 13.28 -21.60 -6.05
CA THR A 93 12.09 -22.28 -5.49
C THR A 93 11.24 -21.31 -4.68
N PHE A 94 11.85 -20.55 -3.77
CA PHE A 94 11.14 -19.55 -2.97
C PHE A 94 10.58 -18.40 -3.81
N GLY A 95 11.32 -17.97 -4.84
CA GLY A 95 10.84 -16.97 -5.79
C GLY A 95 9.53 -17.37 -6.47
N LYS A 96 9.43 -18.63 -6.91
CA LYS A 96 8.20 -19.19 -7.49
C LYS A 96 7.07 -19.24 -6.47
N GLN A 97 7.38 -19.59 -5.22
CA GLN A 97 6.41 -19.56 -4.12
C GLN A 97 5.87 -18.15 -3.89
N ILE A 98 6.72 -17.11 -3.91
CA ILE A 98 6.27 -15.71 -3.83
C ILE A 98 5.32 -15.38 -4.99
N GLN A 99 5.68 -15.79 -6.22
CA GLN A 99 4.83 -15.53 -7.39
C GLN A 99 3.48 -16.25 -7.30
N GLU A 100 3.46 -17.49 -6.81
CA GLU A 100 2.24 -18.27 -6.62
C GLU A 100 1.36 -17.65 -5.53
N GLN A 101 1.94 -17.24 -4.40
CA GLN A 101 1.24 -16.48 -3.36
C GLN A 101 0.66 -15.16 -3.89
N SER A 102 1.41 -14.42 -4.71
CA SER A 102 0.89 -13.18 -5.34
C SER A 102 -0.33 -13.45 -6.20
N LYS A 103 -0.28 -14.52 -7.02
CA LYS A 103 -1.43 -14.93 -7.86
C LYS A 103 -2.62 -15.35 -7.02
N ASP A 104 -2.40 -16.05 -5.92
CA ASP A 104 -3.45 -16.43 -4.98
C ASP A 104 -4.12 -15.20 -4.36
N VAL A 105 -3.33 -14.23 -3.91
CA VAL A 105 -3.84 -12.95 -3.39
C VAL A 105 -4.66 -12.21 -4.45
N GLU A 106 -4.13 -12.07 -5.67
CA GLU A 106 -4.83 -11.43 -6.79
C GLU A 106 -6.15 -12.12 -7.13
N ALA A 107 -6.15 -13.46 -7.20
CA ALA A 107 -7.35 -14.25 -7.49
C ALA A 107 -8.42 -14.04 -6.41
N ALA A 108 -8.03 -14.04 -5.13
CA ALA A 108 -8.97 -13.80 -4.02
C ALA A 108 -9.54 -12.37 -4.06
N ILE A 109 -8.72 -11.37 -4.36
CA ILE A 109 -9.16 -9.97 -4.53
C ILE A 109 -10.15 -9.86 -5.70
N GLN A 110 -9.81 -10.43 -6.85
CA GLN A 110 -10.67 -10.40 -8.04
C GLN A 110 -12.00 -11.11 -7.81
N ALA A 111 -12.01 -12.23 -7.08
CA ALA A 111 -13.23 -12.95 -6.72
C ALA A 111 -14.17 -12.06 -5.87
N LEU A 112 -13.63 -11.36 -4.87
CA LEU A 112 -14.40 -10.44 -4.03
C LEU A 112 -14.89 -9.21 -4.82
N GLN A 113 -14.04 -8.62 -5.65
CA GLN A 113 -14.41 -7.47 -6.49
C GLN A 113 -15.51 -7.84 -7.48
N SER A 114 -15.43 -9.02 -8.09
CA SER A 114 -16.44 -9.52 -9.03
C SER A 114 -17.79 -9.77 -8.34
N ALA A 115 -17.78 -10.20 -7.08
CA ALA A 115 -19.00 -10.28 -6.28
C ALA A 115 -19.55 -8.88 -5.93
N GLY A 116 -18.66 -7.92 -5.70
CA GLY A 116 -18.96 -6.49 -5.59
C GLY A 116 -20.09 -6.19 -4.60
N LYS A 117 -21.04 -5.33 -5.02
CA LYS A 117 -22.23 -4.97 -4.23
C LYS A 117 -23.23 -6.12 -4.02
N SER A 118 -23.03 -7.27 -4.67
CA SER A 118 -23.90 -8.45 -4.56
C SER A 118 -23.31 -9.54 -3.66
N LEU A 119 -22.24 -9.24 -2.93
CA LEU A 119 -21.63 -10.16 -1.96
C LEU A 119 -22.61 -10.39 -0.81
N THR A 120 -23.22 -11.58 -0.76
CA THR A 120 -24.04 -12.04 0.36
C THR A 120 -23.23 -12.95 1.28
N ARG A 121 -23.74 -13.22 2.49
CA ARG A 121 -23.11 -14.13 3.45
C ARG A 121 -22.96 -15.53 2.88
N GLU A 122 -23.94 -15.99 2.10
CA GLU A 122 -23.94 -17.28 1.43
C GLU A 122 -22.85 -17.37 0.37
N LYS A 123 -22.72 -16.33 -0.48
CA LYS A 123 -21.65 -16.27 -1.48
C LYS A 123 -20.27 -16.23 -0.84
N LEU A 124 -20.11 -15.43 0.22
CA LEU A 124 -18.85 -15.38 0.98
C LEU A 124 -18.52 -16.75 1.58
N LEU A 125 -19.52 -17.45 2.12
CA LEU A 125 -19.36 -18.80 2.67
C LEU A 125 -18.91 -19.78 1.59
N GLU A 126 -19.49 -19.70 0.39
CA GLU A 126 -19.07 -20.52 -0.75
C GLU A 126 -17.62 -20.27 -1.14
N MET A 127 -17.21 -18.99 -1.28
CA MET A 127 -15.82 -18.63 -1.61
C MET A 127 -14.83 -19.17 -0.58
N VAL A 128 -15.14 -19.00 0.70
CA VAL A 128 -14.28 -19.43 1.80
C VAL A 128 -14.18 -20.95 1.89
N VAL A 129 -15.28 -21.68 1.65
CA VAL A 129 -15.26 -23.15 1.58
C VAL A 129 -14.47 -23.67 0.37
N GLN A 130 -14.46 -22.91 -0.73
CA GLN A 130 -13.75 -23.26 -1.97
C GLN A 130 -12.31 -22.74 -2.00
N ALA A 131 -11.85 -22.00 -0.99
CA ALA A 131 -10.50 -21.47 -0.93
C ALA A 131 -9.48 -22.62 -1.06
N PRO A 132 -8.55 -22.55 -2.03
CA PRO A 132 -7.62 -23.65 -2.33
C PRO A 132 -6.48 -23.75 -1.31
N ASN A 133 -6.15 -22.65 -0.62
CA ASN A 133 -5.07 -22.58 0.35
C ASN A 133 -5.31 -21.49 1.40
N ASP A 134 -4.46 -21.50 2.43
CA ASP A 134 -4.54 -20.57 3.56
C ASP A 134 -4.28 -19.11 3.15
N THR A 135 -3.48 -18.86 2.10
CA THR A 135 -3.23 -17.50 1.57
C THR A 135 -4.54 -16.89 1.07
N GLN A 136 -5.25 -17.57 0.16
CA GLN A 136 -6.54 -17.08 -0.33
C GLN A 136 -7.57 -16.96 0.80
N LEU A 137 -7.60 -17.94 1.71
CA LEU A 137 -8.50 -17.91 2.86
C LEU A 137 -8.27 -16.65 3.72
N SER A 138 -7.01 -16.31 4.00
CA SER A 138 -6.66 -15.12 4.80
C SER A 138 -7.07 -13.81 4.11
N VAL A 139 -6.89 -13.71 2.79
CA VAL A 139 -7.31 -12.54 2.01
C VAL A 139 -8.83 -12.41 2.01
N LEU A 140 -9.55 -13.51 1.79
CA LEU A 140 -11.00 -13.55 1.86
C LEU A 140 -11.52 -13.18 3.26
N ALA A 141 -10.86 -13.65 4.32
CA ALA A 141 -11.19 -13.32 5.70
C ALA A 141 -10.95 -11.83 6.00
N SER A 142 -9.82 -11.28 5.57
CA SER A 142 -9.47 -9.87 5.81
C SER A 142 -10.42 -8.91 5.10
N LEU A 143 -10.64 -9.12 3.80
CA LEU A 143 -11.45 -8.21 2.98
C LEU A 143 -12.96 -8.47 3.11
N GLY A 144 -13.33 -9.74 3.33
CA GLY A 144 -14.71 -10.15 3.56
C GLY A 144 -15.17 -10.01 5.01
N ARG A 145 -14.30 -9.55 5.93
CA ARG A 145 -14.58 -9.48 7.37
C ARG A 145 -15.94 -8.87 7.71
N PRO A 146 -16.40 -7.75 7.11
CA PRO A 146 -17.71 -7.19 7.44
C PRO A 146 -18.89 -8.15 7.24
N GLY A 147 -18.76 -9.13 6.34
CA GLY A 147 -19.77 -10.17 6.09
C GLY A 147 -19.63 -11.42 6.96
N MET A 148 -18.55 -11.55 7.75
CA MET A 148 -18.29 -12.69 8.63
C MET A 148 -18.80 -12.43 10.05
N ASP A 149 -20.09 -12.17 10.17
CA ASP A 149 -20.76 -11.94 11.44
C ASP A 149 -21.35 -13.23 12.03
N TYR A 150 -22.14 -13.09 13.11
CA TYR A 150 -22.80 -14.22 13.76
C TYR A 150 -23.63 -15.07 12.78
N GLU A 151 -24.38 -14.44 11.87
CA GLU A 151 -25.21 -15.15 10.91
C GLU A 151 -24.38 -15.94 9.89
N PHE A 152 -23.23 -15.40 9.46
CA PHE A 152 -22.29 -16.15 8.63
C PHE A 152 -21.80 -17.44 9.31
N PHE A 153 -21.38 -17.35 10.58
CA PHE A 153 -20.91 -18.53 11.32
C PHE A 153 -22.04 -19.52 11.64
N ARG A 154 -23.29 -19.04 11.77
CA ARG A 154 -24.48 -19.90 11.84
C ARG A 154 -24.67 -20.68 10.54
N LEU A 155 -24.57 -20.03 9.38
CA LEU A 155 -24.65 -20.69 8.07
C LEU A 155 -23.53 -21.74 7.88
N LEU A 156 -22.31 -21.44 8.32
CA LEU A 156 -21.20 -22.41 8.29
C LEU A 156 -21.49 -23.61 9.20
N SER A 157 -22.05 -23.38 10.39
CA SER A 157 -22.46 -24.45 11.31
C SER A 157 -23.55 -25.34 10.71
N ASP A 158 -24.57 -24.75 10.09
CA ASP A 158 -25.62 -25.49 9.36
C ASP A 158 -25.02 -26.35 8.23
N ARG A 159 -23.97 -25.85 7.54
CA ARG A 159 -23.27 -26.60 6.49
C ARG A 159 -22.43 -27.76 7.03
N ILE A 160 -21.78 -27.57 8.17
CA ILE A 160 -21.05 -28.62 8.90
C ILE A 160 -22.01 -29.75 9.30
N ASP A 161 -23.22 -29.42 9.76
CA ASP A 161 -24.23 -30.39 10.18
C ASP A 161 -24.83 -31.22 9.05
N ARG A 162 -24.80 -30.68 7.82
CA ARG A 162 -25.24 -31.40 6.62
C ARG A 162 -24.11 -32.20 5.95
N ALA A 163 -22.85 -31.96 6.32
CA ALA A 163 -21.69 -32.61 5.71
C ALA A 163 -21.47 -34.03 6.24
N ARG A 164 -20.99 -34.93 5.38
CA ARG A 164 -20.57 -36.29 5.76
C ARG A 164 -19.12 -36.29 6.26
N ALA A 165 -18.77 -37.33 7.01
CA ALA A 165 -17.57 -37.45 7.87
C ALA A 165 -16.32 -36.66 7.43
N ASP A 166 -15.71 -37.00 6.30
CA ASP A 166 -14.50 -36.39 5.75
C ASP A 166 -14.68 -34.91 5.38
N GLY A 167 -15.82 -34.55 4.79
CA GLY A 167 -16.19 -33.16 4.53
C GLY A 167 -16.50 -32.35 5.80
N ARG A 168 -17.05 -33.01 6.84
CA ARG A 168 -17.38 -32.38 8.12
C ARG A 168 -16.13 -31.93 8.85
N ASP A 169 -15.13 -32.79 8.97
CA ASP A 169 -13.88 -32.47 9.67
C ASP A 169 -13.12 -31.31 9.02
N ARG A 170 -13.11 -31.26 7.67
CA ARG A 170 -12.52 -30.15 6.93
C ARG A 170 -13.23 -28.83 7.25
N LEU A 171 -14.56 -28.82 7.26
CA LEU A 171 -15.34 -27.61 7.54
C LEU A 171 -15.22 -27.15 9.00
N ILE A 172 -15.06 -28.09 9.95
CA ILE A 172 -14.76 -27.76 11.35
C ILE A 172 -13.42 -27.04 11.45
N LYS A 173 -12.36 -27.59 10.84
CA LYS A 173 -11.04 -26.94 10.81
C LYS A 173 -11.09 -25.56 10.17
N LEU A 174 -11.79 -25.43 9.04
CA LEU A 174 -12.00 -24.15 8.36
C LEU A 174 -12.69 -23.13 9.28
N ARG A 175 -13.74 -23.54 10.00
CA ARG A 175 -14.42 -22.65 10.96
C ARG A 175 -13.46 -22.18 12.05
N ASP A 176 -12.66 -23.09 12.60
CA ASP A 176 -11.74 -22.75 13.68
C ASP A 176 -10.64 -21.78 13.18
N GLN A 177 -10.08 -22.02 11.99
CA GLN A 177 -9.15 -21.09 11.33
C GLN A 177 -9.77 -19.71 11.10
N LEU A 178 -11.00 -19.66 10.57
CA LEU A 178 -11.69 -18.39 10.34
C LEU A 178 -11.94 -17.63 11.64
N LEU A 179 -12.32 -18.32 12.72
CA LEU A 179 -12.53 -17.69 14.02
C LEU A 179 -11.22 -17.11 14.58
N GLU A 180 -10.09 -17.77 14.38
CA GLU A 180 -8.78 -17.22 14.76
C GLU A 180 -8.41 -16.00 13.91
N MET A 181 -8.57 -16.09 12.59
CA MET A 181 -8.29 -14.99 11.67
C MET A 181 -9.16 -13.77 11.97
N THR A 182 -10.48 -13.94 12.11
CA THR A 182 -11.40 -12.83 12.37
C THR A 182 -11.13 -12.19 13.73
N ARG A 183 -10.80 -12.96 14.77
CA ARG A 183 -10.39 -12.41 16.07
C ARG A 183 -9.12 -11.58 15.97
N ALA A 184 -8.12 -12.04 15.21
CA ALA A 184 -6.88 -11.29 15.01
C ALA A 184 -7.13 -9.97 14.26
N ILE A 185 -7.94 -10.03 13.20
CA ILE A 185 -8.36 -8.85 12.42
C ILE A 185 -9.13 -7.87 13.30
N ASP A 186 -10.10 -8.35 14.09
CA ASP A 186 -10.91 -7.53 14.99
C ASP A 186 -10.06 -6.80 16.03
N LYS A 187 -9.12 -7.52 16.65
CA LYS A 187 -8.20 -6.94 17.61
C LYS A 187 -7.32 -5.87 16.97
N GLN A 188 -6.80 -6.12 15.77
CA GLN A 188 -5.99 -5.14 15.05
C GLN A 188 -6.82 -3.89 14.70
N MET A 189 -8.06 -4.06 14.23
CA MET A 189 -8.96 -2.92 13.96
C MET A 189 -9.24 -2.11 15.22
N GLU A 190 -9.52 -2.77 16.35
CA GLU A 190 -9.72 -2.10 17.64
C GLU A 190 -8.49 -1.30 18.07
N GLU A 191 -7.29 -1.88 17.95
CA GLU A 191 -6.03 -1.19 18.23
C GLU A 191 -5.83 0.05 17.34
N ARG A 192 -6.18 -0.03 16.04
CA ARG A 192 -6.13 1.11 15.12
C ARG A 192 -7.09 2.22 15.52
N VAL A 193 -8.33 1.88 15.89
CA VAL A 193 -9.32 2.85 16.39
C VAL A 193 -8.85 3.51 17.69
N LEU A 194 -8.27 2.74 18.62
CA LEU A 194 -7.71 3.29 19.86
C LEU A 194 -6.53 4.22 19.58
N GLN A 195 -5.64 3.86 18.65
CA GLN A 195 -4.53 4.71 18.25
C GLN A 195 -5.03 6.00 17.57
N ALA A 196 -6.05 5.92 16.71
CA ALA A 196 -6.69 7.08 16.10
C ALA A 196 -7.29 8.03 17.16
N ARG A 197 -8.01 7.49 18.17
CA ARG A 197 -8.50 8.29 19.32
C ARG A 197 -7.35 8.96 20.07
N LYS A 198 -6.26 8.24 20.32
CA LYS A 198 -5.08 8.78 21.00
C LYS A 198 -4.45 9.93 20.20
N ASN A 199 -4.33 9.78 18.89
CA ASN A 199 -3.81 10.81 17.99
C ASN A 199 -4.69 12.06 18.05
N LEU A 200 -6.01 11.91 17.90
CA LEU A 200 -6.96 13.03 17.97
C LEU A 200 -6.91 13.73 19.34
N ASN A 201 -6.86 12.97 20.44
CA ASN A 201 -6.73 13.55 21.78
C ASN A 201 -5.41 14.30 21.98
N THR A 202 -4.32 13.82 21.39
CA THR A 202 -3.02 14.50 21.44
C THR A 202 -3.09 15.84 20.70
N ILE A 203 -3.76 15.87 19.54
CA ILE A 203 -4.03 17.11 18.79
C ILE A 203 -4.88 18.08 19.63
N PHE A 204 -5.83 17.59 20.43
CA PHE A 204 -6.63 18.42 21.34
C PHE A 204 -5.92 18.83 22.64
N GLN A 205 -4.73 18.34 22.92
CA GLN A 205 -3.95 18.82 24.07
C GLN A 205 -3.01 19.96 23.68
N SER A 206 -2.79 20.21 22.39
CA SER A 206 -1.97 21.33 21.94
C SER A 206 -2.69 22.67 22.15
N ALA A 207 -1.87 23.71 22.36
CA ALA A 207 -2.34 25.09 22.38
C ALA A 207 -2.72 25.57 20.96
N ASP A 208 -1.96 25.14 19.94
CA ASP A 208 -2.27 25.36 18.53
C ASP A 208 -2.66 24.04 17.87
N ILE A 209 -3.96 23.88 17.62
CA ILE A 209 -4.54 22.67 17.01
C ILE A 209 -4.20 22.62 15.53
N LYS A 210 -4.18 23.77 14.85
CA LYS A 210 -3.94 23.84 13.41
C LYS A 210 -2.50 23.45 13.09
N GLU A 211 -1.55 23.99 13.84
CA GLU A 211 -0.14 23.64 13.70
C GLU A 211 0.11 22.17 14.06
N MET A 212 -0.43 21.69 15.18
CA MET A 212 -0.28 20.30 15.60
C MET A 212 -0.86 19.33 14.55
N MET A 213 -2.03 19.66 13.97
CA MET A 213 -2.63 18.86 12.91
C MET A 213 -1.78 18.89 11.63
N ALA A 214 -1.27 20.06 11.23
CA ALA A 214 -0.44 20.20 10.03
C ALA A 214 0.86 19.38 10.10
N GLN A 215 1.48 19.29 11.29
CA GLN A 215 2.68 18.48 11.50
C GLN A 215 2.40 16.97 11.51
N ASN A 216 1.14 16.57 11.72
CA ASN A 216 0.73 15.18 11.87
C ASN A 216 -0.23 14.72 10.76
N LEU A 217 -0.21 15.35 9.58
CA LEU A 217 -1.10 14.97 8.47
C LEU A 217 -1.01 13.49 8.07
N SER A 218 0.14 12.84 8.30
CA SER A 218 0.33 11.40 8.04
C SER A 218 -0.52 10.49 8.92
N VAL A 219 -1.10 10.99 10.03
CA VAL A 219 -1.98 10.21 10.90
C VAL A 219 -3.42 10.16 10.38
N VAL A 220 -3.74 10.91 9.33
CA VAL A 220 -5.08 10.94 8.71
C VAL A 220 -5.24 9.70 7.84
N ASP A 221 -5.85 8.67 8.40
CA ASP A 221 -6.32 7.48 7.70
C ASP A 221 -7.84 7.28 7.89
N GLU A 222 -8.39 6.20 7.35
CA GLU A 222 -9.82 5.88 7.47
C GLU A 222 -10.29 5.79 8.94
N PHE A 223 -9.44 5.29 9.84
CA PHE A 223 -9.75 5.14 11.27
C PHE A 223 -9.76 6.50 11.97
N PHE A 224 -8.84 7.39 11.61
CA PHE A 224 -8.85 8.78 12.08
C PHE A 224 -10.14 9.49 11.68
N VAL A 225 -10.55 9.37 10.41
CA VAL A 225 -11.80 9.98 9.91
C VAL A 225 -13.02 9.40 10.64
N GLN A 226 -13.06 8.08 10.83
CA GLN A 226 -14.14 7.43 11.60
C GLN A 226 -14.24 8.02 13.01
N VAL A 227 -13.12 8.02 13.74
CA VAL A 227 -13.06 8.53 15.12
C VAL A 227 -13.42 10.02 15.17
N PHE A 228 -12.90 10.82 14.25
CA PHE A 228 -13.24 12.24 14.14
C PHE A 228 -14.75 12.46 14.01
N ASN A 229 -15.41 11.70 13.13
CA ASN A 229 -16.85 11.80 12.92
C ASN A 229 -17.64 11.37 14.18
N GLU A 230 -17.22 10.31 14.85
CA GLU A 230 -17.82 9.87 16.12
C GLU A 230 -17.70 10.95 17.21
N GLU A 231 -16.53 11.57 17.35
CA GLU A 231 -16.29 12.64 18.33
C GLU A 231 -17.07 13.93 17.99
N MET A 232 -17.21 14.26 16.70
CA MET A 232 -18.04 15.38 16.23
C MET A 232 -19.52 15.16 16.53
N GLU A 233 -20.05 13.98 16.24
CA GLU A 233 -21.43 13.64 16.56
C GLU A 233 -21.69 13.61 18.07
N ALA A 234 -20.74 13.07 18.86
CA ALA A 234 -20.82 13.11 20.31
C ALA A 234 -20.82 14.54 20.86
N ALA A 235 -19.95 15.42 20.35
CA ALA A 235 -19.87 16.82 20.76
C ALA A 235 -21.14 17.60 20.40
N ARG A 236 -21.71 17.36 19.21
CA ARG A 236 -23.00 17.93 18.77
C ARG A 236 -24.15 17.51 19.69
N LYS A 237 -24.23 16.22 20.03
CA LYS A 237 -25.26 15.69 20.95
C LYS A 237 -25.12 16.26 22.36
N ALA A 238 -23.88 16.47 22.82
CA ALA A 238 -23.59 17.04 24.14
C ALA A 238 -23.71 18.58 24.20
N GLY A 239 -23.83 19.26 23.05
CA GLY A 239 -23.78 20.73 22.99
C GLY A 239 -22.41 21.32 23.36
N ASP A 240 -21.34 20.54 23.19
CA ASP A 240 -19.98 20.94 23.53
C ASP A 240 -19.38 21.84 22.44
N LEU A 241 -19.69 23.13 22.54
CA LEU A 241 -19.26 24.14 21.57
C LEU A 241 -17.73 24.30 21.50
N GLU A 242 -17.04 24.10 22.62
CA GLU A 242 -15.58 24.15 22.65
C GLU A 242 -15.00 23.00 21.81
N LYS A 243 -15.42 21.77 22.08
CA LYS A 243 -14.96 20.60 21.34
C LYS A 243 -15.32 20.67 19.86
N ILE A 244 -16.52 21.16 19.52
CA ILE A 244 -16.91 21.40 18.12
C ILE A 244 -15.97 22.41 17.46
N SER A 245 -15.60 23.50 18.13
CA SER A 245 -14.66 24.49 17.58
C SER A 245 -13.29 23.87 17.33
N ARG A 246 -12.79 23.05 18.26
CA ARG A 246 -11.51 22.32 18.13
C ARG A 246 -11.53 21.34 16.96
N LEU A 247 -12.59 20.55 16.83
CA LEU A 247 -12.78 19.62 15.71
C LEU A 247 -12.83 20.35 14.36
N LYS A 248 -13.49 21.51 14.27
CA LYS A 248 -13.51 22.31 13.03
C LYS A 248 -12.13 22.82 12.62
N GLN A 249 -11.25 23.12 13.58
CA GLN A 249 -9.87 23.50 13.27
C GLN A 249 -9.07 22.34 12.67
N VAL A 250 -9.32 21.11 13.14
CA VAL A 250 -8.75 19.90 12.55
C VAL A 250 -9.28 19.69 11.14
N GLU A 251 -10.60 19.76 10.95
CA GLU A 251 -11.27 19.65 9.64
C GLU A 251 -10.68 20.64 8.63
N GLU A 252 -10.53 21.91 8.99
CA GLU A 252 -9.97 22.94 8.12
C GLU A 252 -8.55 22.61 7.63
N VAL A 253 -7.70 22.02 8.48
CA VAL A 253 -6.35 21.63 8.10
C VAL A 253 -6.35 20.39 7.20
N VAL A 254 -7.18 19.40 7.53
CA VAL A 254 -7.32 18.18 6.72
C VAL A 254 -7.87 18.52 5.33
N ASP A 255 -8.89 19.38 5.24
CA ASP A 255 -9.48 19.82 3.98
C ASP A 255 -8.47 20.58 3.12
N LYS A 256 -7.70 21.51 3.72
CA LYS A 256 -6.64 22.23 3.00
C LYS A 256 -5.55 21.29 2.48
N ALA A 257 -5.19 20.27 3.25
CA ALA A 257 -4.21 19.27 2.83
C ALA A 257 -4.75 18.31 1.75
N SER A 258 -6.06 18.06 1.75
CA SER A 258 -6.73 17.15 0.81
C SER A 258 -7.19 17.85 -0.48
N THR A 259 -7.20 19.18 -0.50
CA THR A 259 -7.52 19.97 -1.68
C THR A 259 -6.33 19.87 -2.64
N PRO A 260 -6.52 19.37 -3.88
CA PRO A 260 -5.46 19.40 -4.88
C PRO A 260 -4.94 20.84 -5.03
N PRO A 261 -3.61 21.05 -5.20
CA PRO A 261 -3.09 22.37 -5.51
C PRO A 261 -3.88 22.99 -6.67
N PRO A 262 -4.14 24.32 -6.66
CA PRO A 262 -4.91 24.98 -7.73
C PRO A 262 -4.42 24.61 -9.13
N GLU A 263 -3.10 24.45 -9.29
CA GLU A 263 -2.45 24.03 -10.53
C GLU A 263 -2.87 22.61 -10.93
N VAL A 264 -2.95 21.66 -9.98
CA VAL A 264 -3.38 20.28 -10.24
C VAL A 264 -4.87 20.23 -10.59
N ALA A 265 -5.71 21.01 -9.90
CA ALA A 265 -7.13 21.11 -10.22
C ALA A 265 -7.34 21.67 -11.64
N LEU A 266 -6.60 22.73 -12.01
CA LEU A 266 -6.62 23.29 -13.35
C LEU A 266 -6.14 22.28 -14.41
N ILE A 267 -5.10 21.49 -14.13
CA ILE A 267 -4.65 20.42 -15.04
C ILE A 267 -5.75 19.38 -15.25
N GLN A 268 -6.46 18.96 -14.20
CA GLN A 268 -7.58 18.03 -14.32
C GLN A 268 -8.70 18.61 -15.19
N GLU A 269 -9.09 19.86 -14.96
CA GLU A 269 -10.10 20.56 -15.77
C GLU A 269 -9.69 20.66 -17.25
N LEU A 270 -8.42 21.00 -17.52
CA LEU A 270 -7.86 21.06 -18.88
C LEU A 270 -7.83 19.69 -19.55
N LEU A 271 -7.53 18.63 -18.79
CA LEU A 271 -7.58 17.26 -19.29
C LEU A 271 -9.00 16.88 -19.67
N GLU A 272 -10.02 17.19 -18.87
CA GLU A 272 -11.42 16.88 -19.17
C GLU A 272 -11.88 17.46 -20.52
N VAL A 273 -11.45 18.69 -20.83
CA VAL A 273 -11.79 19.37 -22.09
C VAL A 273 -10.81 19.07 -23.23
N SER A 274 -9.73 18.31 -22.99
CA SER A 274 -8.66 18.07 -23.97
C SER A 274 -9.06 17.21 -25.19
N ASN A 275 -10.30 16.73 -25.21
CA ASN A 275 -10.86 16.00 -26.35
C ASN A 275 -11.20 16.93 -27.53
N SER A 276 -11.34 18.22 -27.27
CA SER A 276 -11.65 19.27 -28.25
C SER A 276 -10.61 20.36 -28.19
N ASP A 277 -9.86 20.57 -29.28
CA ASP A 277 -8.83 21.62 -29.35
C ASP A 277 -9.43 23.02 -29.17
N GLN A 278 -10.69 23.22 -29.57
CA GLN A 278 -11.42 24.48 -29.40
C GLN A 278 -11.75 24.75 -27.93
N ASP A 279 -12.27 23.75 -27.22
CA ASP A 279 -12.65 23.89 -25.81
C ASP A 279 -11.42 24.03 -24.91
N LEU A 280 -10.37 23.26 -25.20
CA LEU A 280 -9.07 23.39 -24.55
C LEU A 280 -8.47 24.78 -24.75
N GLY A 281 -8.48 25.30 -25.98
CA GLY A 281 -7.96 26.64 -26.28
C GLY A 281 -8.73 27.74 -25.55
N LYS A 282 -10.07 27.66 -25.54
CA LYS A 282 -10.91 28.62 -24.82
C LYS A 282 -10.62 28.60 -23.33
N LYS A 283 -10.51 27.40 -22.74
CA LYS A 283 -10.30 27.23 -21.31
C LYS A 283 -8.92 27.70 -20.87
N LEU A 284 -7.89 27.46 -21.68
CA LEU A 284 -6.56 27.99 -21.42
C LEU A 284 -6.50 29.52 -21.50
N GLU A 285 -7.27 30.15 -22.39
CA GLU A 285 -7.37 31.62 -22.44
C GLU A 285 -8.12 32.19 -21.22
N GLU A 286 -9.17 31.51 -20.75
CA GLU A 286 -9.90 31.87 -19.51
C GLU A 286 -8.97 31.84 -18.28
N HIS A 287 -8.11 30.82 -18.18
CA HIS A 287 -7.16 30.63 -17.08
C HIS A 287 -5.75 31.11 -17.39
N LYS A 288 -5.56 31.97 -18.40
CA LYS A 288 -4.23 32.39 -18.88
C LYS A 288 -3.30 32.90 -17.77
N LYS A 289 -3.86 33.64 -16.81
CA LYS A 289 -3.12 34.19 -15.64
C LYS A 289 -2.67 33.13 -14.64
N GLU A 290 -3.29 31.96 -14.66
CA GLU A 290 -3.01 30.83 -13.77
C GLU A 290 -2.01 29.85 -14.39
N ILE A 291 -1.69 30.00 -15.68
CA ILE A 291 -0.62 29.26 -16.38
C ILE A 291 0.75 29.87 -16.03
N THR A 292 1.16 29.67 -14.79
CA THR A 292 2.42 30.17 -14.24
C THR A 292 3.60 29.23 -14.53
N PRO A 293 4.86 29.63 -14.28
CA PRO A 293 5.99 28.70 -14.31
C PRO A 293 5.80 27.49 -13.39
N GLU A 294 5.20 27.69 -12.21
CA GLU A 294 4.92 26.62 -11.25
C GLU A 294 3.88 25.62 -11.78
N PHE A 295 2.83 26.12 -12.45
CA PHE A 295 1.89 25.28 -13.19
C PHE A 295 2.61 24.44 -14.26
N MET A 296 3.52 25.04 -15.03
CA MET A 296 4.28 24.34 -16.08
C MET A 296 5.21 23.27 -15.52
N ASP A 297 5.84 23.52 -14.37
CA ASP A 297 6.70 22.57 -13.68
C ASP A 297 5.90 21.36 -13.17
N ILE A 298 4.74 21.59 -12.56
CA ILE A 298 3.84 20.52 -12.12
C ILE A 298 3.34 19.70 -13.32
N LEU A 299 2.90 20.36 -14.39
CA LEU A 299 2.44 19.70 -15.60
C LEU A 299 3.54 18.85 -16.27
N SER A 300 4.78 19.35 -16.29
CA SER A 300 5.94 18.60 -16.81
C SER A 300 6.24 17.35 -15.96
N ASN A 301 6.21 17.47 -14.64
CA ASN A 301 6.42 16.34 -13.73
C ASN A 301 5.33 15.27 -13.89
N LEU A 302 4.07 15.68 -14.06
CA LEU A 302 2.96 14.76 -14.32
C LEU A 302 3.09 14.09 -15.70
N LEU A 303 3.57 14.81 -16.72
CA LEU A 303 3.83 14.24 -18.04
C LEU A 303 4.87 13.11 -17.97
N VAL A 304 6.00 13.32 -17.31
CA VAL A 304 7.06 12.31 -17.14
C VAL A 304 6.55 11.05 -16.42
N ARG A 305 5.74 11.23 -15.36
CA ARG A 305 5.10 10.10 -14.66
C ARG A 305 4.13 9.34 -15.56
N THR A 306 3.35 10.08 -16.35
CA THR A 306 2.35 9.50 -17.26
C THR A 306 3.02 8.74 -18.41
N GLU A 307 4.16 9.21 -18.93
CA GLU A 307 4.94 8.50 -19.95
C GLU A 307 5.39 7.10 -19.50
N SER A 308 5.64 6.93 -18.21
CA SER A 308 6.04 5.66 -17.58
C SER A 308 4.85 4.71 -17.32
N GLY A 309 3.60 5.16 -17.44
CA GLY A 309 2.39 4.35 -17.24
C GLY A 309 1.92 3.58 -18.48
N GLU A 310 0.89 2.75 -18.37
CA GLU A 310 0.34 1.96 -19.50
C GLU A 310 -0.83 2.63 -20.24
N ASP A 311 -1.40 3.71 -19.71
CA ASP A 311 -2.58 4.39 -20.30
C ASP A 311 -2.19 5.29 -21.49
N ALA A 312 -2.40 4.79 -22.70
CA ALA A 312 -2.10 5.50 -23.95
C ALA A 312 -3.02 6.71 -24.20
N GLU A 313 -4.26 6.67 -23.71
CA GLU A 313 -5.22 7.76 -23.90
C GLU A 313 -4.84 8.95 -23.02
N LEU A 314 -4.53 8.68 -21.74
CA LEU A 314 -4.07 9.70 -20.81
C LEU A 314 -2.75 10.34 -21.27
N LYS A 315 -1.80 9.54 -21.80
CA LYS A 315 -0.56 10.06 -22.40
C LYS A 315 -0.83 11.06 -23.53
N SER A 316 -1.76 10.74 -24.42
CA SER A 316 -2.11 11.61 -25.55
C SER A 316 -2.72 12.93 -25.07
N ARG A 317 -3.67 12.85 -24.12
CA ARG A 317 -4.34 14.01 -23.53
C ARG A 317 -3.36 14.92 -22.78
N MET A 318 -2.46 14.34 -21.98
CA MET A 318 -1.44 15.08 -21.24
C MET A 318 -0.47 15.83 -22.16
N ASN A 319 -0.02 15.18 -23.25
CA ASN A 319 0.83 15.82 -24.26
C ASN A 319 0.12 16.99 -24.96
N LYS A 320 -1.18 16.85 -25.25
CA LYS A 320 -1.98 17.93 -25.85
C LYS A 320 -2.10 19.13 -24.91
N VAL A 321 -2.43 18.91 -23.64
CA VAL A 321 -2.54 19.98 -22.63
C VAL A 321 -1.19 20.69 -22.46
N PHE A 322 -0.09 19.95 -22.34
CA PHE A 322 1.26 20.52 -22.25
C PHE A 322 1.63 21.38 -23.47
N GLY A 323 1.41 20.86 -24.68
CA GLY A 323 1.70 21.60 -25.91
C GLY A 323 0.87 22.88 -26.07
N ALA A 324 -0.39 22.85 -25.65
CA ALA A 324 -1.28 24.00 -25.70
C ALA A 324 -0.90 25.07 -24.65
N ALA A 325 -0.61 24.68 -23.42
CA ALA A 325 -0.13 25.58 -22.36
C ALA A 325 1.23 26.21 -22.71
N LEU A 326 2.14 25.45 -23.34
CA LEU A 326 3.43 25.95 -23.79
C LEU A 326 3.30 27.05 -24.86
N ARG A 327 2.35 26.91 -25.79
CA ARG A 327 2.10 27.94 -26.81
C ARG A 327 1.64 29.26 -26.20
N ILE A 328 0.85 29.22 -25.13
CA ILE A 328 0.35 30.42 -24.44
C ILE A 328 1.46 31.11 -23.63
N THR A 329 2.28 30.34 -22.92
CA THR A 329 3.44 30.89 -22.20
C THR A 329 4.51 31.45 -23.14
N MET A 330 4.66 30.87 -24.34
CA MET A 330 5.54 31.42 -25.37
C MET A 330 4.97 32.69 -26.02
N SER A 331 3.67 32.76 -26.29
CA SER A 331 3.05 33.95 -26.90
C SER A 331 3.06 35.16 -25.97
N GLU A 332 2.95 34.98 -24.66
CA GLU A 332 3.12 36.06 -23.67
C GLU A 332 4.55 36.58 -23.56
N LYS A 333 5.58 35.74 -23.73
CA LYS A 333 6.99 36.19 -23.71
C LYS A 333 7.41 36.99 -24.94
N LEU A 334 6.59 36.96 -25.99
CA LEU A 334 6.82 37.62 -27.28
C LEU A 334 6.01 38.91 -27.48
N SER A 335 5.10 39.23 -26.55
CA SER A 335 4.24 40.43 -26.54
C SER A 335 4.71 41.47 -25.52
#